data_AF-A0A3D4EG52-F1
#
_entry.id   AF-A0A3D4EG52-F1
#
_cell.length_a   1.000
_cell.length_b   1.000
_cell.length_c   1.000
_cell.angle_alpha   90.00
_cell.angle_beta   90.00
_cell.angle_gamma   90.00
#
_symmetry.space_group_name_H-M   'P 1'
#
loop_
_entity.id
_entity.type
_entity.pdbx_description
1 polymer ?
#
loop_
_entity_poly.entity_id
_entity_poly.type
_entity_poly.pdbx_seq_one_letter_code
_entity_poly.pdbx_strand_id
1 'polypeptide(L)'
;MDNMCLFDSYKIETQPGHVRLSAEMTVQFEDASEEYISGTPKWWDDRILQALPIDRYRSLFICTQTVPSEKVSRISDYKQVWGLKSMPQGSFADTYTTDAGKVYFGIVEAEFCSGMSETVLLVEKGHEVAYRDVFEVFKRCRYDFKRSDDPALRQVVELAEGLILLKYDIHKVSLDIYGKDIEPLFSGVDLMQYENREDEPIFKRQ
;
A
#
# COMPACT_ATOMS: atom_id res chain seq x y z
N MET A 1 21.59 -2.16 23.85
CA MET A 1 21.35 -1.22 22.73
C MET A 1 20.03 -1.67 22.13
N ASP A 2 19.05 -0.79 22.00
CA ASP A 2 17.72 -1.24 21.54
C ASP A 2 17.82 -1.87 20.14
N ASN A 3 17.05 -2.94 19.85
CA ASN A 3 16.99 -3.53 18.50
C ASN A 3 16.75 -2.44 17.44
N MET A 4 17.40 -2.56 16.29
CA MET A 4 17.38 -1.50 15.29
C MET A 4 17.03 -2.06 13.93
N CYS A 5 16.02 -1.46 13.31
CA CYS A 5 15.70 -1.69 11.91
C CYS A 5 16.37 -0.59 11.10
N LEU A 6 17.31 -0.98 10.26
CA LEU A 6 17.99 -0.07 9.34
C LEU A 6 17.50 -0.33 7.92
N PHE A 7 17.20 0.74 7.20
CA PHE A 7 16.95 0.70 5.77
C PHE A 7 18.11 1.36 5.03
N ASP A 8 18.63 0.67 4.02
CA ASP A 8 19.78 1.13 3.25
C ASP A 8 19.61 0.80 1.75
N SER A 9 20.64 1.11 0.95
CA SER A 9 20.71 0.74 -0.48
C SER A 9 19.50 1.20 -1.30
N TYR A 10 19.02 2.41 -1.03
CA TYR A 10 17.82 2.97 -1.62
C TYR A 10 17.93 3.10 -3.14
N LYS A 11 16.84 2.78 -3.85
CA LYS A 11 16.74 2.86 -5.31
C LYS A 11 15.44 3.54 -5.72
N ILE A 12 15.52 4.38 -6.76
CA ILE A 12 14.38 4.93 -7.47
C ILE A 12 14.44 4.45 -8.91
N GLU A 13 13.39 3.77 -9.34
CA GLU A 13 13.18 3.36 -10.73
C GLU A 13 12.00 4.14 -11.29
N THR A 14 12.15 4.69 -12.50
CA THR A 14 11.10 5.48 -13.15
C THR A 14 10.75 4.90 -14.50
N GLN A 15 9.46 4.84 -14.80
CA GLN A 15 8.88 4.44 -16.08
C GLN A 15 7.66 5.34 -16.35
N PRO A 16 7.22 5.49 -17.61
CA PRO A 16 5.99 6.21 -17.92
C PRO A 16 4.79 5.76 -17.06
N GLY A 17 4.22 6.69 -16.31
CA GLY A 17 3.13 6.54 -15.36
C GLY A 17 3.45 5.78 -14.07
N HIS A 18 4.73 5.52 -13.76
CA HIS A 18 5.14 4.65 -12.65
C HIS A 18 6.50 5.00 -12.06
N VAL A 19 6.55 5.13 -10.73
CA VAL A 19 7.78 5.24 -9.94
C VAL A 19 7.82 4.12 -8.93
N ARG A 20 8.98 3.48 -8.77
CA ARG A 20 9.24 2.53 -7.69
C ARG A 20 10.33 3.06 -6.78
N LEU A 21 10.02 3.19 -5.49
CA LEU A 21 11.01 3.33 -4.42
C LEU A 21 11.29 1.94 -3.85
N SER A 22 12.54 1.63 -3.55
CA SER A 22 12.90 0.37 -2.87
C SER A 22 14.12 0.57 -1.98
N ALA A 23 14.27 -0.28 -0.97
CA ALA A 23 15.39 -0.29 -0.05
C ALA A 23 15.71 -1.73 0.37
N GLU A 24 16.91 -1.95 0.91
CA GLU A 24 17.24 -3.16 1.64
C GLU A 24 17.01 -2.93 3.13
N MET A 25 16.67 -3.98 3.86
CA MET A 25 16.31 -3.91 5.27
C MET A 25 17.23 -4.83 6.07
N THR A 26 17.98 -4.22 6.97
CA THR A 26 18.89 -4.89 7.89
C THR A 26 18.29 -4.82 9.30
N VAL A 27 18.03 -5.98 9.90
CA VAL A 27 17.53 -6.06 11.27
C VAL A 27 18.66 -6.50 12.19
N GLN A 28 18.95 -5.69 13.20
CA GLN A 28 19.90 -6.03 14.26
C GLN A 28 19.13 -6.37 15.54
N PHE A 29 19.25 -7.63 15.97
CA PHE A 29 18.67 -8.13 17.21
C PHE A 29 19.75 -8.29 18.28
N GLU A 30 19.49 -7.78 19.49
CA GLU A 30 20.23 -8.17 20.70
C GLU A 30 19.68 -9.46 21.31
N ASP A 31 18.37 -9.69 21.21
CA ASP A 31 17.68 -10.88 21.71
C ASP A 31 16.82 -11.51 20.61
N ALA A 32 17.08 -12.78 20.29
CA ALA A 32 16.36 -13.54 19.27
C ALA A 32 14.90 -13.85 19.65
N SER A 33 14.47 -13.51 20.86
CA SER A 33 13.09 -13.70 21.35
C SER A 33 12.14 -12.53 21.09
N GLU A 34 12.63 -11.39 20.59
CA GLU A 34 11.77 -10.25 20.27
C GLU A 34 11.08 -10.37 18.91
N GLU A 35 9.77 -10.06 18.88
CA GLU A 35 8.98 -10.03 17.66
C GLU A 35 9.29 -8.76 16.86
N TYR A 36 9.79 -8.96 15.64
CA TYR A 36 10.05 -7.88 14.68
C TYR A 36 8.79 -7.49 13.90
N ILE A 37 8.57 -6.19 13.73
CA ILE A 37 7.53 -5.65 12.85
C ILE A 37 8.18 -5.21 11.53
N SER A 38 7.94 -5.96 10.47
CA SER A 38 8.30 -5.57 9.10
C SER A 38 7.55 -4.31 8.69
N GLY A 39 8.25 -3.40 8.01
CA GLY A 39 7.65 -2.17 7.50
C GLY A 39 8.42 -1.60 6.32
N THR A 40 8.00 -0.41 5.90
CA THR A 40 8.69 0.40 4.91
C THR A 40 9.30 1.63 5.56
N PRO A 41 10.34 2.25 4.97
CA PRO A 41 10.93 3.48 5.50
C PRO A 41 9.87 4.57 5.73
N LYS A 42 9.82 5.14 6.95
CA LYS A 42 8.83 6.19 7.31
C LYS A 42 8.93 7.41 6.39
N TRP A 43 10.15 7.75 5.96
CA TRP A 43 10.38 8.92 5.12
C TRP A 43 9.68 8.84 3.76
N TRP A 44 9.29 7.65 3.30
CA TRP A 44 8.47 7.53 2.08
C TRP A 44 7.14 8.27 2.22
N ASP A 45 6.51 8.21 3.39
CA ASP A 45 5.26 8.92 3.64
C ASP A 45 5.50 10.43 3.68
N ASP A 46 6.57 10.87 4.34
CA ASP A 46 6.99 12.27 4.35
C ASP A 46 7.22 12.77 2.92
N ARG A 47 7.84 11.94 2.08
CA ARG A 47 8.08 12.29 0.67
C ARG A 47 6.79 12.36 -0.12
N ILE A 48 5.86 11.43 0.06
CA ILE A 48 4.53 11.49 -0.54
C ILE A 48 3.82 12.78 -0.14
N LEU A 49 3.85 13.14 1.15
CA LEU A 49 3.22 14.36 1.68
C LEU A 49 3.88 15.65 1.17
N GLN A 50 5.18 15.62 0.88
CA GLN A 50 5.90 16.76 0.29
C GLN A 50 5.66 16.89 -1.22
N ALA A 51 5.66 15.76 -1.94
CA ALA A 51 5.52 15.71 -3.39
C ALA A 51 4.08 15.95 -3.84
N LEU A 52 3.11 15.48 -3.05
CA LEU A 52 1.68 15.59 -3.32
C LEU A 52 1.05 16.46 -2.24
N PRO A 53 0.47 17.63 -2.59
CA PRO A 53 -0.26 18.46 -1.63
C PRO A 53 -1.51 17.70 -1.17
N ILE A 54 -1.39 16.92 -0.09
CA ILE A 54 -2.41 15.96 0.38
C ILE A 54 -3.74 16.63 0.72
N ASP A 55 -3.71 17.92 1.04
CA ASP A 55 -4.89 18.76 1.25
C ASP A 55 -5.78 18.86 0.00
N ARG A 56 -5.23 18.56 -1.19
CA ARG A 56 -5.96 18.45 -2.45
C ARG A 56 -6.46 17.05 -2.74
N TYR A 57 -6.17 16.05 -1.92
CA TYR A 57 -6.57 14.67 -2.16
C TYR A 57 -7.50 14.15 -1.06
N ARG A 58 -8.26 13.11 -1.41
CA ARG A 58 -8.94 12.20 -0.48
C ARG A 58 -8.23 10.85 -0.56
N SER A 59 -7.97 10.22 0.58
CA SER A 59 -7.31 8.92 0.63
C SER A 59 -8.32 7.80 0.78
N LEU A 60 -8.32 6.87 -0.18
CA LEU A 60 -9.12 5.66 -0.16
C LEU A 60 -8.20 4.46 0.07
N PHE A 61 -8.37 3.78 1.21
CA PHE A 61 -7.59 2.61 1.56
C PHE A 61 -8.29 1.37 1.04
N ILE A 62 -7.59 0.59 0.23
CA ILE A 62 -8.06 -0.70 -0.26
C ILE A 62 -7.66 -1.76 0.74
N CYS A 63 -8.60 -2.21 1.56
CA CYS A 63 -8.38 -3.28 2.52
C CYS A 63 -8.70 -4.62 1.86
N THR A 64 -7.79 -5.60 2.01
CA THR A 64 -8.02 -6.93 1.46
C THR A 64 -7.65 -8.05 2.43
N GLN A 65 -8.30 -9.19 2.24
CA GLN A 65 -7.95 -10.48 2.83
C GLN A 65 -8.21 -11.57 1.80
N THR A 66 -7.15 -12.28 1.39
CA THR A 66 -7.30 -13.49 0.57
C THR A 66 -7.44 -14.70 1.49
N VAL A 67 -8.49 -15.49 1.30
CA VAL A 67 -8.74 -16.76 2.01
C VAL A 67 -8.62 -17.90 0.99
N PRO A 68 -7.72 -18.88 1.21
CA PRO A 68 -7.61 -20.06 0.34
C PRO A 68 -8.96 -20.77 0.17
N SER A 69 -9.23 -21.27 -1.02
CA SER A 69 -10.54 -21.84 -1.39
C SER A 69 -11.02 -22.92 -0.42
N GLU A 70 -10.11 -23.77 0.06
CA GLU A 70 -10.37 -24.84 1.02
C GLU A 70 -10.71 -24.35 2.44
N LYS A 71 -10.44 -23.07 2.74
CA LYS A 71 -10.72 -22.41 4.04
C LYS A 71 -11.90 -21.43 3.99
N VAL A 72 -12.50 -21.22 2.82
CA VAL A 72 -13.68 -20.37 2.68
C VAL A 72 -14.87 -21.02 3.38
N SER A 73 -15.58 -20.24 4.20
CA SER A 73 -16.72 -20.71 4.98
C SER A 73 -17.84 -19.67 5.01
N ARG A 74 -19.03 -20.09 5.47
CA ARG A 74 -20.14 -19.15 5.74
C ARG A 74 -19.75 -18.04 6.73
N ILE A 75 -18.83 -18.33 7.66
CA ILE A 75 -18.36 -17.34 8.65
C ILE A 75 -17.48 -16.29 7.96
N SER A 76 -16.57 -16.69 7.07
CA SER A 76 -15.76 -15.71 6.32
C SER A 76 -16.62 -14.87 5.39
N ASP A 77 -17.62 -15.48 4.73
CA ASP A 77 -18.59 -14.76 3.89
C ASP A 77 -19.45 -13.78 4.69
N TYR A 78 -19.86 -14.14 5.91
CA TYR A 78 -20.58 -13.24 6.78
C TYR A 78 -19.72 -12.08 7.27
N LYS A 79 -18.48 -12.38 7.71
CA LYS A 79 -17.55 -11.38 8.24
C LYS A 79 -17.09 -10.37 7.19
N GLN A 80 -16.98 -10.81 5.92
CA GLN A 80 -16.38 -10.02 4.84
C GLN A 80 -14.99 -9.50 5.23
N VAL A 81 -14.43 -8.56 4.47
CA VAL A 81 -13.09 -8.02 4.77
C VAL A 81 -13.02 -7.36 6.16
N TRP A 82 -14.08 -6.67 6.58
CA TRP A 82 -14.11 -5.90 7.83
C TRP A 82 -14.01 -6.81 9.05
N GLY A 83 -14.86 -7.84 9.14
CA GLY A 83 -14.83 -8.80 10.23
C GLY A 83 -13.62 -9.73 10.19
N LEU A 84 -13.02 -9.95 9.01
CA LEU A 84 -11.79 -10.73 8.89
C LEU A 84 -10.55 -9.97 9.35
N LYS A 85 -10.51 -8.64 9.12
CA LYS A 85 -9.41 -7.77 9.58
C LYS A 85 -9.68 -7.11 10.94
N SER A 86 -10.81 -7.41 11.58
CA SER A 86 -11.25 -6.77 12.83
C SER A 86 -11.31 -5.23 12.72
N MET A 87 -11.74 -4.72 11.57
CA MET A 87 -11.85 -3.30 11.27
C MET A 87 -13.31 -2.84 11.31
N PRO A 88 -13.57 -1.54 11.61
CA PRO A 88 -14.89 -0.94 11.37
C PRO A 88 -15.33 -1.11 9.92
N GLN A 89 -16.65 -1.10 9.69
CA GLN A 89 -17.19 -1.15 8.35
C GLN A 89 -16.80 0.09 7.55
N GLY A 90 -16.17 -0.12 6.39
CA GLY A 90 -15.84 0.93 5.43
C GLY A 90 -16.96 1.24 4.44
N SER A 91 -16.63 2.06 3.43
CA SER A 91 -17.57 2.61 2.46
C SER A 91 -18.04 1.61 1.39
N PHE A 92 -17.25 0.56 1.10
CA PHE A 92 -17.58 -0.46 0.11
C PHE A 92 -16.98 -1.80 0.49
N ALA A 93 -17.69 -2.91 0.27
CA ALA A 93 -17.13 -4.25 0.37
C ALA A 93 -17.78 -5.20 -0.62
N ASP A 94 -16.96 -6.06 -1.23
CA ASP A 94 -17.41 -7.12 -2.13
C ASP A 94 -16.29 -8.19 -2.24
N THR A 95 -16.52 -9.24 -3.02
CA THR A 95 -15.60 -10.37 -3.13
C THR A 95 -15.43 -10.84 -4.56
N TYR A 96 -14.25 -11.39 -4.87
CA TYR A 96 -14.00 -12.10 -6.12
C TYR A 96 -13.06 -13.28 -5.89
N THR A 97 -12.87 -14.12 -6.90
CA THR A 97 -12.06 -15.35 -6.79
C THR A 97 -10.85 -15.29 -7.73
N THR A 98 -9.68 -15.61 -7.18
CA THR A 98 -8.41 -15.77 -7.90
C THR A 98 -7.94 -17.22 -7.78
N ASP A 99 -6.79 -17.55 -8.37
CA ASP A 99 -6.21 -18.89 -8.21
C ASP A 99 -5.70 -19.14 -6.78
N ALA A 100 -5.41 -18.08 -6.02
CA ALA A 100 -4.98 -18.16 -4.62
C ALA A 100 -6.14 -18.29 -3.62
N GLY A 101 -7.39 -18.13 -4.08
CA GLY A 101 -8.59 -18.26 -3.25
C GLY A 101 -9.58 -17.12 -3.44
N LYS A 102 -10.46 -16.93 -2.44
CA LYS A 102 -11.44 -15.84 -2.44
C LYS A 102 -10.83 -14.60 -1.82
N VAL A 103 -10.85 -13.50 -2.57
CA VAL A 103 -10.43 -12.17 -2.12
C VAL A 103 -11.65 -11.46 -1.55
N TYR A 104 -11.55 -11.10 -0.27
CA TYR A 104 -12.47 -10.16 0.37
C TYR A 104 -11.88 -8.77 0.25
N PHE A 105 -12.60 -7.89 -0.42
CA PHE A 105 -12.15 -6.55 -0.79
C PHE A 105 -13.02 -5.51 -0.12
N GLY A 106 -12.42 -4.40 0.31
CA GLY A 106 -13.18 -3.25 0.74
C GLY A 106 -12.41 -1.95 0.58
N ILE A 107 -13.15 -0.85 0.57
CA ILE A 107 -12.62 0.51 0.49
C ILE A 107 -13.10 1.27 1.71
N VAL A 108 -12.19 2.00 2.35
CA VAL A 108 -12.50 2.95 3.43
C VAL A 108 -11.82 4.28 3.13
N GLU A 109 -12.54 5.37 3.34
CA GLU A 109 -11.99 6.73 3.24
C GLU A 109 -11.52 7.18 4.63
N ALA A 110 -10.29 7.67 4.71
CA ALA A 110 -9.71 8.18 5.95
C ALA A 110 -8.60 9.20 5.63
N GLU A 111 -8.05 9.85 6.66
CA GLU A 111 -6.83 10.66 6.51
C GLU A 111 -5.64 9.78 6.10
N PHE A 112 -4.73 10.35 5.32
CA PHE A 112 -3.58 9.60 4.79
C PHE A 112 -2.72 9.02 5.93
N CYS A 113 -2.55 7.69 5.91
CA CYS A 113 -1.75 6.93 6.86
C CYS A 113 -1.35 5.60 6.21
N SER A 114 -0.09 5.49 5.77
CA SER A 114 0.44 4.31 5.05
C SER A 114 0.26 2.99 5.79
N GLY A 115 0.29 3.02 7.14
CA GLY A 115 0.10 1.84 7.98
C GLY A 115 -1.31 1.25 7.96
N MET A 116 -2.30 1.93 7.39
CA MET A 116 -3.69 1.47 7.35
C MET A 116 -3.93 0.41 6.27
N SER A 117 -3.27 0.55 5.11
CA SER A 117 -3.31 -0.45 4.05
C SER A 117 -2.09 -0.36 3.14
N GLU A 118 -1.63 -1.51 2.67
CA GLU A 118 -0.62 -1.61 1.64
C GLU A 118 -1.04 -0.97 0.31
N THR A 119 -2.33 -0.75 0.05
CA THR A 119 -2.80 -0.14 -1.19
C THR A 119 -3.68 1.07 -0.89
N VAL A 120 -3.28 2.23 -1.38
CA VAL A 120 -3.95 3.51 -1.15
C VAL A 120 -4.20 4.19 -2.49
N LEU A 121 -5.41 4.71 -2.70
CA LEU A 121 -5.72 5.61 -3.80
C LEU A 121 -5.80 7.03 -3.27
N LEU A 122 -5.12 7.96 -3.93
CA LEU A 122 -5.26 9.39 -3.71
C LEU A 122 -6.12 9.94 -4.85
N VAL A 123 -7.31 10.42 -4.50
CA VAL A 123 -8.27 10.99 -5.45
C VAL A 123 -8.26 12.50 -5.28
N GLU A 124 -7.92 13.25 -6.33
CA GLU A 124 -7.94 14.70 -6.26
C GLU A 124 -9.36 15.22 -5.95
N LYS A 125 -9.47 16.18 -5.03
CA LYS A 125 -10.74 16.78 -4.61
C LYS A 125 -11.39 17.47 -5.81
N GLY A 126 -12.66 17.15 -6.06
CA GLY A 126 -13.38 17.59 -7.25
C GLY A 126 -13.49 16.53 -8.34
N HIS A 127 -12.64 15.49 -8.29
CA HIS A 127 -12.80 14.28 -9.08
C HIS A 127 -13.53 13.22 -8.27
N GLU A 128 -14.33 12.40 -8.96
CA GLU A 128 -15.08 11.28 -8.40
C GLU A 128 -14.59 9.98 -9.01
N VAL A 129 -14.49 8.95 -8.17
CA VAL A 129 -14.18 7.58 -8.60
C VAL A 129 -15.20 6.65 -7.96
N ALA A 130 -15.92 5.88 -8.77
CA ALA A 130 -16.88 4.94 -8.25
C ALA A 130 -16.15 3.73 -7.66
N TYR A 131 -16.39 3.43 -6.39
CA TYR A 131 -15.77 2.28 -5.69
C TYR A 131 -16.03 0.95 -6.42
N ARG A 132 -17.19 0.81 -7.07
CA ARG A 132 -17.54 -0.36 -7.86
C ARG A 132 -16.63 -0.51 -9.09
N ASP A 133 -16.25 0.57 -9.74
CA ASP A 133 -15.41 0.51 -10.94
C ASP A 133 -13.97 0.10 -10.57
N VAL A 134 -13.45 0.63 -9.45
CA VAL A 134 -12.18 0.19 -8.86
C VAL A 134 -12.21 -1.31 -8.58
N PHE A 135 -13.26 -1.79 -7.92
CA PHE A 135 -13.42 -3.22 -7.63
C PHE A 135 -13.50 -4.07 -8.89
N GLU A 136 -14.26 -3.66 -9.91
CA GLU A 136 -14.43 -4.43 -11.14
C GLU A 136 -13.13 -4.51 -11.95
N VAL A 137 -12.24 -3.53 -11.89
CA VAL A 137 -10.88 -3.65 -12.47
C VAL A 137 -10.12 -4.80 -11.81
N PHE A 138 -10.02 -4.81 -10.47
CA PHE A 138 -9.32 -5.86 -9.74
C PHE A 138 -9.93 -7.24 -9.95
N LYS A 139 -11.25 -7.33 -9.93
CA LYS A 139 -11.99 -8.57 -10.16
C LYS A 139 -11.79 -9.10 -11.57
N ARG A 140 -11.89 -8.25 -12.60
CA ARG A 140 -11.68 -8.64 -14.00
C ARG A 140 -10.26 -9.15 -14.24
N CYS A 141 -9.26 -8.49 -13.66
CA CYS A 141 -7.87 -8.92 -13.73
C CYS A 141 -7.54 -10.11 -12.82
N ARG A 142 -8.48 -10.54 -11.96
CA ARG A 142 -8.25 -11.55 -10.91
C ARG A 142 -7.01 -11.20 -10.05
N TYR A 143 -6.87 -9.91 -9.71
CA TYR A 143 -5.67 -9.38 -9.07
C TYR A 143 -5.40 -10.05 -7.72
N ASP A 144 -4.15 -10.46 -7.51
CA ASP A 144 -3.64 -11.00 -6.26
C ASP A 144 -2.78 -9.95 -5.57
N PHE A 145 -3.27 -9.41 -4.45
CA PHE A 145 -2.61 -8.36 -3.68
C PHE A 145 -1.26 -8.78 -3.05
N LYS A 146 -0.91 -10.07 -3.12
CA LYS A 146 0.43 -10.56 -2.75
C LYS A 146 1.47 -10.43 -3.88
N ARG A 147 1.06 -9.99 -5.08
CA ARG A 147 1.95 -9.80 -6.23
C ARG A 147 2.19 -8.31 -6.50
N SER A 148 3.45 -7.97 -6.77
CA SER A 148 3.93 -6.58 -6.81
C SER A 148 3.98 -5.94 -8.20
N ASP A 149 3.55 -6.64 -9.26
CA ASP A 149 3.46 -6.07 -10.61
C ASP A 149 2.26 -6.68 -11.33
N ASP A 150 1.23 -5.85 -11.56
CA ASP A 150 0.04 -6.30 -12.28
C ASP A 150 -0.57 -5.14 -13.09
N PRO A 151 -0.95 -5.40 -14.36
CA PRO A 151 -1.69 -4.47 -15.20
C PRO A 151 -2.96 -3.87 -14.55
N ALA A 152 -3.54 -4.51 -13.54
CA ALA A 152 -4.68 -3.98 -12.79
C ALA A 152 -4.37 -2.62 -12.14
N LEU A 153 -3.17 -2.43 -11.57
CA LEU A 153 -2.82 -1.18 -10.89
C LEU A 153 -2.79 0.01 -11.88
N ARG A 154 -2.26 -0.22 -13.08
CA ARG A 154 -2.27 0.76 -14.18
C ARG A 154 -3.69 1.06 -14.65
N GLN A 155 -4.54 0.05 -14.81
CA GLN A 155 -5.93 0.25 -15.21
C GLN A 155 -6.74 0.99 -14.14
N VAL A 156 -6.42 0.83 -12.85
CA VAL A 156 -7.10 1.58 -11.79
C VAL A 156 -6.82 3.07 -11.90
N VAL A 157 -5.57 3.48 -12.12
CA VAL A 157 -5.23 4.91 -12.24
C VAL A 157 -5.77 5.57 -13.51
N GLU A 158 -6.23 4.79 -14.48
CA GLU A 158 -6.92 5.29 -15.68
C GLU A 158 -8.43 5.57 -15.45
N LEU A 159 -9.00 5.17 -14.30
CA LEU A 159 -10.43 5.34 -14.01
C LEU A 159 -10.86 6.80 -13.81
N ALA A 160 -9.95 7.66 -13.37
CA ALA A 160 -10.22 9.07 -13.13
C ALA A 160 -8.96 9.92 -13.35
N GLU A 161 -9.15 11.14 -13.86
CA GLU A 161 -8.06 12.12 -13.92
C GLU A 161 -7.61 12.50 -12.51
N GLY A 162 -6.30 12.70 -12.33
CA GLY A 162 -5.70 13.02 -11.03
C GLY A 162 -5.67 11.86 -10.03
N LEU A 163 -6.02 10.63 -10.44
CA LEU A 163 -5.93 9.45 -9.58
C LEU A 163 -4.49 8.96 -9.46
N ILE A 164 -4.02 8.80 -8.23
CA ILE A 164 -2.71 8.25 -7.91
C ILE A 164 -2.92 6.99 -7.07
N LEU A 165 -2.18 5.92 -7.36
CA LEU A 165 -2.18 4.69 -6.60
C LEU A 165 -0.82 4.48 -5.95
N LEU A 166 -0.83 4.21 -4.65
CA LEU A 166 0.32 3.83 -3.85
C LEU A 166 0.18 2.36 -3.46
N LYS A 167 1.19 1.53 -3.77
CA LYS A 167 1.29 0.13 -3.33
C LYS A 167 2.58 -0.07 -2.55
N TYR A 168 2.44 -0.19 -1.24
CA TYR A 168 3.50 -0.60 -0.33
C TYR A 168 3.63 -2.12 -0.36
N ASP A 169 4.85 -2.62 -0.37
CA ASP A 169 5.20 -4.03 -0.19
C ASP A 169 6.22 -4.12 0.95
N ILE A 170 5.73 -4.47 2.14
CA ILE A 170 6.54 -4.57 3.35
C ILE A 170 7.55 -5.73 3.30
N HIS A 171 7.33 -6.72 2.42
CA HIS A 171 8.20 -7.88 2.31
C HIS A 171 9.36 -7.62 1.36
N LYS A 172 9.11 -6.89 0.27
CA LYS A 172 10.15 -6.44 -0.66
C LYS A 172 10.75 -5.10 -0.29
N VAL A 173 10.17 -4.43 0.70
CA VAL A 173 10.53 -3.07 1.10
C VAL A 173 10.54 -2.19 -0.14
N SER A 174 9.35 -2.03 -0.73
CA SER A 174 9.14 -1.19 -1.90
C SER A 174 7.83 -0.41 -1.82
N LEU A 175 7.82 0.76 -2.47
CA LEU A 175 6.63 1.56 -2.72
C LEU A 175 6.52 1.80 -4.23
N ASP A 176 5.50 1.20 -4.83
CA ASP A 176 5.10 1.47 -6.21
C ASP A 176 4.07 2.60 -6.26
N ILE A 177 4.32 3.59 -7.09
CA ILE A 177 3.52 4.80 -7.24
C ILE A 177 3.09 4.88 -8.70
N TYR A 178 1.79 4.78 -8.95
CA TYR A 178 1.20 4.89 -10.28
C TYR A 178 0.40 6.17 -10.38
N GLY A 179 0.52 6.86 -11.50
CA GLY A 179 -0.19 8.11 -11.75
C GLY A 179 0.30 8.76 -13.03
N LYS A 180 -0.51 9.64 -13.61
CA LYS A 180 -0.14 10.38 -14.82
C LYS A 180 0.96 11.40 -14.51
N ASP A 181 2.03 11.40 -15.31
CA ASP A 181 3.16 12.33 -15.22
C ASP A 181 3.75 12.45 -13.80
N ILE A 182 3.88 11.32 -13.10
CA ILE A 182 4.26 11.24 -11.68
C ILE A 182 5.78 11.29 -11.46
N GLU A 183 6.55 10.90 -12.46
CA GLU A 183 8.02 10.74 -12.42
C GLU A 183 8.75 12.03 -12.04
N PRO A 184 8.39 13.22 -12.56
CA PRO A 184 9.07 14.47 -12.19
C PRO A 184 8.96 14.82 -10.70
N LEU A 185 8.03 14.21 -9.96
CA LEU A 185 7.86 14.45 -8.52
C LEU A 185 8.88 13.69 -7.66
N PHE A 186 9.59 12.72 -8.23
CA PHE A 186 10.52 11.84 -7.52
C PHE A 186 11.88 11.84 -8.23
N SER A 187 12.93 12.22 -7.51
CA SER A 187 14.28 12.37 -8.07
C SER A 187 15.33 11.70 -7.19
N GLY A 188 16.47 11.34 -7.76
CA GLY A 188 17.60 10.76 -7.00
C GLY A 188 18.18 11.69 -5.93
N VAL A 189 17.90 13.00 -5.99
CA VAL A 189 18.27 13.96 -4.92
C VAL A 189 17.49 13.66 -3.63
N ASP A 190 16.28 13.09 -3.77
CA ASP A 190 15.47 12.69 -2.63
C ASP A 190 16.12 11.52 -1.87
N LEU A 191 16.84 10.62 -2.55
CA LEU A 191 17.53 9.49 -1.91
C LEU A 191 18.71 9.93 -1.01
N MET A 192 19.52 10.88 -1.48
CA MET A 192 20.73 11.32 -0.77
C MET A 192 20.44 12.01 0.58
N GLN A 193 19.21 12.50 0.78
CA GLN A 193 18.80 13.12 2.04
C GLN A 193 18.54 12.10 3.16
N TYR A 194 18.31 10.83 2.82
CA TYR A 194 17.87 9.80 3.77
C TYR A 194 18.82 8.60 3.90
N GLU A 195 19.82 8.43 3.02
CA GLU A 195 20.90 7.44 3.18
C GLU A 195 21.71 7.58 4.48
N ASN A 196 21.60 8.72 5.18
CA ASN A 196 22.32 9.00 6.43
C ASN A 196 21.40 9.22 7.65
N ARG A 197 20.11 8.90 7.55
CA ARG A 197 19.20 9.00 8.72
C ARG A 197 19.08 7.64 9.39
N GLU A 198 19.36 7.58 10.69
CA GLU A 198 18.91 6.48 11.53
C GLU A 198 17.38 6.53 11.57
N ASP A 199 16.73 5.50 11.03
CA ASP A 199 15.28 5.38 11.16
C ASP A 199 14.94 5.12 12.63
N GLU A 200 13.92 5.82 13.14
CA GLU A 200 13.45 5.62 14.51
C GLU A 200 13.04 4.15 14.69
N PRO A 201 13.48 3.51 15.77
CA PRO A 201 13.18 2.11 15.97
C PRO A 201 11.66 1.89 16.13
N ILE A 202 11.09 1.05 15.28
CA ILE A 202 9.67 0.71 15.30
C ILE A 202 9.43 -0.35 16.39
N PHE A 203 9.23 0.11 17.62
CA PHE A 203 8.85 -0.77 18.73
C PHE A 203 7.46 -0.47 19.26
N LYS A 204 6.73 -1.53 19.61
CA LYS A 204 5.73 -1.46 20.68
C LYS A 204 6.39 -1.90 21.98
N ARG A 205 6.38 -1.02 22.99
CA ARG A 205 6.30 -1.51 24.37
C ARG A 205 4.89 -2.06 24.57
N GLN A 206 4.83 -3.23 25.22
CA GLN A 206 3.65 -4.02 25.55
C GLN A 206 2.46 -3.18 26.04
#